data_AF-A0A952WVI7-F1
#
_entry.id   AF-A0A952WVI7-F1
#
_cell.length_a   1.000
_cell.length_b   1.000
_cell.length_c   1.000
_cell.angle_alpha   90.00
_cell.angle_beta   90.00
_cell.angle_gamma   90.00
#
_symmetry.space_group_name_H-M   'P 1'
#
loop_
_entity.id
_entity.type
_entity.pdbx_description
1 polymer ?
#
loop_
_entity_poly.entity_id
_entity_poly.type
_entity_poly.pdbx_seq_one_letter_code
_entity_poly.pdbx_strand_id
1 'polypeptide(L)'
;MHTHSKTRRVRGGFSLIEIMAVLAIIAILTTIGVVVAGRVTNSGRVQATQDIIRILDTALDSYVAAREASIPPAYKDDANTFHPLWDGRPVGAAADAAAEPSVQLFLLIATEVPEVELIMQGLDAKFISRAPISTNGNPVRKYVNGVLTNVNALVVKDAWNQPMRFVHPIWQGGAGDYWNGSGMTGGRPQYLEFDVNGNGSISAQERIRRSFRPFNPTSPGAIYPIGDADEGLCPGNRPYFYSAGPDGDPGTRSDNVYTKKPEFPTETKGLE
;
A
#
# COMPACT_ATOMS: atom_id res chain seq x y z
N MET A 1 -14.21 36.23 80.53
CA MET A 1 -14.73 36.59 79.19
C MET A 1 -13.52 36.66 78.25
N HIS A 2 -13.12 35.53 77.65
CA HIS A 2 -11.91 35.43 76.82
C HIS A 2 -12.29 35.49 75.33
N THR A 3 -11.89 36.57 74.67
CA THR A 3 -12.05 36.78 73.24
C THR A 3 -10.91 36.12 72.47
N HIS A 4 -11.20 35.00 71.81
CA HIS A 4 -10.27 34.33 70.90
C HIS A 4 -10.03 35.17 69.64
N SER A 5 -8.85 35.78 69.54
CA SER A 5 -8.37 36.42 68.32
C SER A 5 -8.01 35.37 67.27
N LYS A 6 -8.82 35.25 66.20
CA LYS A 6 -8.50 34.44 65.02
C LYS A 6 -7.50 35.21 64.15
N THR A 7 -6.21 34.93 64.32
CA THR A 7 -5.18 35.36 63.36
C THR A 7 -5.45 34.72 62.00
N ARG A 8 -5.98 35.51 61.05
CA ARG A 8 -6.03 35.13 59.63
C ARG A 8 -4.59 34.99 59.13
N ARG A 9 -4.14 33.76 58.93
CA ARG A 9 -2.95 33.51 58.11
C ARG A 9 -3.27 33.97 56.69
N VAL A 10 -2.61 35.03 56.26
CA VAL A 10 -2.57 35.41 54.84
C VAL A 10 -1.90 34.23 54.13
N ARG A 11 -2.66 33.49 53.32
CA ARG A 11 -2.10 32.51 52.40
C ARG A 11 -1.39 33.32 51.31
N GLY A 12 -0.06 33.22 51.22
CA GLY A 12 0.70 33.83 50.14
C GLY A 12 0.18 33.30 48.80
N GLY A 13 -0.21 34.20 47.89
CA GLY A 13 -0.52 33.84 46.52
C GLY A 13 0.75 33.40 45.79
N PHE A 14 0.60 32.53 44.80
CA PHE A 14 1.68 32.12 43.90
C PHE A 14 2.32 33.35 43.24
N SER A 15 3.64 33.41 43.23
CA SER A 15 4.34 34.50 42.55
C SER A 15 4.15 34.37 41.03
N LEU A 16 4.16 35.49 40.31
CA LEU A 16 4.09 35.49 38.84
C LEU A 16 5.19 34.60 38.23
N ILE A 17 6.38 34.64 38.82
CA ILE A 17 7.54 33.83 38.42
C ILE A 17 7.25 32.34 38.56
N GLU A 18 6.58 31.94 39.63
CA GLU A 18 6.23 30.53 39.89
C GLU A 18 5.21 30.02 38.87
N ILE A 19 4.20 30.83 38.52
CA ILE A 19 3.25 30.49 37.46
C ILE A 19 3.95 30.38 36.10
N MET A 20 4.85 31.31 35.78
CA MET A 20 5.60 31.26 34.52
C MET A 20 6.51 30.02 34.43
N ALA A 21 7.19 29.66 35.53
CA ALA A 21 8.03 28.47 35.58
C ALA A 21 7.22 27.19 35.36
N VAL A 22 6.04 27.07 35.98
CA VAL A 22 5.14 25.92 35.79
C VAL A 22 4.66 25.82 34.35
N LEU A 23 4.26 26.94 33.74
CA LEU A 23 3.84 26.96 32.34
C LEU A 23 4.98 26.57 31.38
N ALA A 24 6.21 27.04 31.65
CA ALA A 24 7.37 26.64 30.87
C ALA A 24 7.63 25.13 30.95
N ILE A 25 7.54 24.54 32.14
CA ILE A 25 7.71 23.08 32.33
C ILE A 25 6.60 22.31 31.60
N ILE A 26 5.34 22.73 31.72
CA ILE A 26 4.22 22.07 31.03
C ILE A 26 4.42 22.12 29.51
N ALA A 27 4.83 23.26 28.95
CA ALA A 27 5.08 23.39 27.51
C ALA A 27 6.21 22.46 27.02
N ILE A 28 7.26 22.29 27.82
CA ILE A 28 8.36 21.35 27.52
C ILE A 28 7.86 19.90 27.59
N LEU A 29 7.08 19.55 28.62
CA LEU A 29 6.57 18.18 28.78
C LEU A 29 5.58 17.80 27.69
N THR A 30 4.69 18.72 27.28
CA THR A 30 3.71 18.46 26.21
C THR A 30 4.39 18.26 24.86
N THR A 31 5.40 19.07 24.53
CA THR A 31 6.16 18.91 23.27
C THR A 31 6.90 17.58 23.20
N ILE A 32 7.55 17.15 24.30
CA ILE A 32 8.20 15.83 24.36
C ILE A 32 7.16 14.70 24.24
N GLY A 33 6.03 14.82 24.95
CA GLY A 33 4.96 13.81 24.93
C GLY A 33 4.39 13.56 23.53
N VAL A 34 4.17 14.62 22.74
CA VAL A 34 3.64 14.52 21.37
C VAL A 34 4.62 13.78 20.45
N VAL A 35 5.93 14.09 20.53
CA VAL A 35 6.95 13.44 19.68
C VAL A 35 7.06 11.95 19.98
N VAL A 36 7.05 11.56 21.26
CA VAL A 36 7.11 10.15 21.67
C VAL A 36 5.84 9.40 21.24
N ALA A 37 4.67 10.00 21.46
CA ALA A 37 3.41 9.40 21.03
C ALA A 37 3.38 9.12 19.52
N GLY A 38 3.85 10.06 18.69
CA GLY A 38 3.96 9.88 17.24
C GLY A 38 4.89 8.74 16.81
N ARG A 39 6.03 8.57 17.49
CA ARG A 39 6.95 7.45 17.19
C ARG A 39 6.37 6.10 17.58
N VAL A 40 5.69 6.01 18.73
CA VAL A 40 5.07 4.77 19.21
C VAL A 40 3.90 4.36 18.32
N THR A 41 3.05 5.30 17.91
CA THR A 41 1.94 5.01 17.00
C THR A 41 2.44 4.57 15.63
N ASN A 42 3.45 5.24 15.07
CA ASN A 42 4.05 4.83 13.79
C ASN A 42 4.69 3.43 13.87
N SER A 43 5.44 3.14 14.94
CA SER A 43 6.04 1.80 15.14
C SER A 43 4.95 0.72 15.25
N GLY A 44 3.86 1.01 15.97
CA GLY A 44 2.71 0.10 16.06
C GLY A 44 2.00 -0.13 14.73
N ARG A 45 1.89 0.91 13.89
CA ARG A 45 1.33 0.80 12.52
C ARG A 45 2.21 -0.05 11.60
N VAL A 46 3.53 0.15 11.65
CA VAL A 46 4.49 -0.69 10.91
C VAL A 46 4.35 -2.15 11.33
N GLN A 47 4.33 -2.43 12.64
CA GLN A 47 4.18 -3.79 13.15
C GLN A 47 2.85 -4.43 12.70
N ALA A 48 1.73 -3.73 12.86
CA ALA A 48 0.43 -4.22 12.43
C ALA A 48 0.39 -4.50 10.91
N THR A 49 1.03 -3.65 10.11
CA THR A 49 1.14 -3.85 8.66
C THR A 49 2.00 -5.05 8.31
N GLN A 50 3.11 -5.27 9.02
CA GLN A 50 3.91 -6.48 8.85
C GLN A 50 3.14 -7.75 9.24
N ASP A 51 2.30 -7.71 10.28
CA ASP A 51 1.43 -8.83 10.65
C ASP A 51 0.42 -9.16 9.54
N ILE A 52 -0.18 -8.13 8.91
CA ILE A 52 -1.03 -8.30 7.73
C ILE A 52 -0.26 -8.95 6.58
N ILE A 53 0.96 -8.49 6.28
CA ILE A 53 1.81 -9.07 5.23
C ILE A 53 2.13 -10.54 5.54
N ARG A 54 2.44 -10.90 6.80
CA ARG A 54 2.69 -12.29 7.20
C ARG A 54 1.47 -13.19 6.98
N ILE A 55 0.26 -12.69 7.24
CA ILE A 55 -0.99 -13.42 6.96
C ILE A 55 -1.17 -13.61 5.45
N LEU A 56 -0.93 -12.56 4.65
CA LEU A 56 -0.97 -12.65 3.18
C LEU A 56 0.09 -13.61 2.62
N ASP A 57 1.31 -13.61 3.19
CA ASP A 57 2.37 -14.56 2.85
C ASP A 57 1.95 -16.00 3.16
N THR A 58 1.28 -16.24 4.30
CA THR A 58 0.77 -17.57 4.66
C THR A 58 -0.34 -18.01 3.70
N ALA A 59 -1.24 -17.11 3.33
CA ALA A 59 -2.28 -17.36 2.32
C ALA A 59 -1.67 -17.69 0.94
N LEU A 60 -0.64 -16.96 0.54
CA LEU A 60 0.13 -17.21 -0.67
C LEU A 60 0.78 -18.60 -0.66
N ASP A 61 1.47 -18.96 0.43
CA ASP A 61 2.12 -20.28 0.54
C ASP A 61 1.08 -21.41 0.52
N SER A 62 -0.06 -21.23 1.18
CA SER A 62 -1.18 -22.19 1.16
C SER A 62 -1.75 -22.37 -0.25
N TYR A 63 -1.90 -21.29 -1.02
CA TYR A 63 -2.38 -21.37 -2.41
C TYR A 63 -1.40 -22.14 -3.30
N VAL A 64 -0.11 -21.81 -3.22
CA VAL A 64 0.94 -22.47 -4.03
C VAL A 64 1.03 -23.95 -3.69
N ALA A 65 0.95 -24.31 -2.40
CA ALA A 65 0.94 -25.70 -1.97
C ALA A 65 -0.27 -26.47 -2.51
N ALA A 66 -1.47 -25.88 -2.48
CA ALA A 66 -2.71 -26.54 -2.91
C ALA A 66 -2.83 -26.73 -4.43
N ARG A 67 -2.24 -25.82 -5.23
CA ARG A 67 -2.33 -25.87 -6.70
C ARG A 67 -1.14 -26.54 -7.38
N GLU A 68 -0.07 -26.85 -6.65
CA GLU A 68 1.22 -27.35 -7.17
C GLU A 68 1.76 -26.51 -8.35
N ALA A 69 1.37 -25.24 -8.42
CA ALA A 69 1.56 -24.37 -9.58
C ALA A 69 1.98 -22.96 -9.17
N SER A 70 2.64 -22.27 -10.08
CA SER A 70 2.83 -20.83 -9.97
C SER A 70 1.49 -20.11 -10.01
N ILE A 71 1.43 -18.95 -9.37
CA ILE A 71 0.25 -18.08 -9.45
C ILE A 71 0.02 -17.66 -10.91
N PRO A 72 -1.24 -17.66 -11.39
CA PRO A 72 -1.55 -17.11 -12.68
C PRO A 72 -1.18 -15.63 -12.76
N PRO A 73 -0.60 -15.16 -13.89
CA PRO A 73 -0.22 -13.76 -14.03
C PRO A 73 -1.41 -12.81 -14.21
N ALA A 74 -2.61 -13.35 -14.43
CA ALA A 74 -3.86 -12.63 -14.62
C ALA A 74 -5.05 -13.44 -14.06
N TYR A 75 -6.09 -12.72 -13.62
CA TYR A 75 -7.39 -13.27 -13.27
C TYR A 75 -8.28 -13.27 -14.52
N LYS A 76 -8.90 -14.41 -14.84
CA LYS A 76 -9.88 -14.51 -15.93
C LYS A 76 -11.28 -14.46 -15.34
N ASP A 77 -12.07 -13.46 -15.75
CA ASP A 77 -13.44 -13.29 -15.29
C ASP A 77 -14.43 -14.14 -16.12
N ASP A 78 -15.70 -14.17 -15.70
CA ASP A 78 -16.72 -14.99 -16.38
C ASP A 78 -17.16 -14.41 -17.73
N ALA A 79 -16.78 -13.16 -18.03
CA ALA A 79 -16.95 -12.54 -19.35
C ALA A 79 -15.79 -12.90 -20.31
N ASN A 80 -14.86 -13.76 -19.92
CA ASN A 80 -13.61 -14.06 -20.61
C ASN A 80 -12.65 -12.86 -20.74
N THR A 81 -12.78 -11.87 -19.87
CA THR A 81 -11.84 -10.74 -19.75
C THR A 81 -10.70 -11.15 -18.84
N PHE A 82 -9.46 -10.85 -19.22
CA PHE A 82 -8.30 -11.05 -18.36
C PHE A 82 -7.91 -9.75 -17.67
N HIS A 83 -7.62 -9.87 -16.38
CA HIS A 83 -7.27 -8.79 -15.48
C HIS A 83 -5.87 -9.08 -14.90
N PRO A 84 -4.80 -8.44 -15.38
CA PRO A 84 -3.43 -8.76 -14.93
C PRO A 84 -3.24 -8.53 -13.43
N LEU A 85 -2.41 -9.37 -12.78
CA LEU A 85 -2.06 -9.27 -11.35
C LEU A 85 -0.82 -8.39 -11.14
N TRP A 86 -0.90 -7.15 -11.58
CA TRP A 86 0.20 -6.19 -11.60
C TRP A 86 -0.03 -5.04 -10.63
N ASP A 87 1.06 -4.54 -10.06
CA ASP A 87 1.08 -3.36 -9.20
C ASP A 87 1.63 -2.18 -9.99
N GLY A 88 0.78 -1.24 -10.37
CA GLY A 88 1.16 -0.13 -11.23
C GLY A 88 -0.06 0.67 -11.67
N ARG A 89 0.08 1.40 -12.78
CA ARG A 89 -1.02 2.18 -13.37
C ARG A 89 -1.04 2.05 -14.90
N PRO A 90 -2.22 2.15 -15.52
CA PRO A 90 -2.32 2.20 -16.97
C PRO A 90 -1.63 3.45 -17.52
N VAL A 91 -1.11 3.32 -18.74
CA VAL A 91 -0.43 4.44 -19.40
C VAL A 91 -1.42 5.55 -19.70
N GLY A 92 -1.01 6.78 -19.39
CA GLY A 92 -1.89 7.95 -19.51
C GLY A 92 -2.80 8.14 -18.29
N ALA A 93 -2.78 7.25 -17.30
CA ALA A 93 -3.42 7.50 -16.02
C ALA A 93 -2.80 8.75 -15.35
N ALA A 94 -3.66 9.53 -14.71
CA ALA A 94 -3.28 10.71 -13.97
C ALA A 94 -2.38 10.37 -12.76
N ALA A 95 -1.64 11.36 -12.25
CA ALA A 95 -0.73 11.20 -11.13
C ALA A 95 -1.39 10.87 -9.80
N ASP A 96 -2.70 11.10 -9.70
CA ASP A 96 -3.56 10.78 -8.55
C ASP A 96 -4.46 9.56 -8.81
N ALA A 97 -4.39 8.94 -9.99
CA ALA A 97 -5.15 7.72 -10.28
C ALA A 97 -4.76 6.59 -9.32
N ALA A 98 -5.74 5.84 -8.84
CA ALA A 98 -5.46 4.67 -8.00
C ALA A 98 -4.58 3.65 -8.74
N ALA A 99 -3.70 2.98 -8.01
CA ALA A 99 -2.99 1.83 -8.53
C ALA A 99 -3.96 0.67 -8.80
N GLU A 100 -3.56 -0.20 -9.71
CA GLU A 100 -4.32 -1.40 -10.05
C GLU A 100 -4.49 -2.32 -8.81
N PRO A 101 -5.68 -2.90 -8.62
CA PRO A 101 -6.06 -3.62 -7.39
C PRO A 101 -5.45 -5.05 -7.33
N SER A 102 -4.12 -5.13 -7.38
CA SER A 102 -3.34 -6.38 -7.47
C SER A 102 -3.66 -7.40 -6.37
N VAL A 103 -3.75 -6.96 -5.10
CA VAL A 103 -4.09 -7.84 -3.98
C VAL A 103 -5.51 -8.36 -4.11
N GLN A 104 -6.45 -7.52 -4.50
CA GLN A 104 -7.84 -7.93 -4.66
C GLN A 104 -7.99 -8.99 -5.76
N LEU A 105 -7.29 -8.83 -6.89
CA LEU A 105 -7.25 -9.82 -7.98
C LEU A 105 -6.61 -11.13 -7.52
N PHE A 106 -5.48 -11.06 -6.81
CA PHE A 106 -4.86 -12.23 -6.20
C PHE A 106 -5.84 -12.96 -5.28
N LEU A 107 -6.55 -12.23 -4.41
CA LEU A 107 -7.49 -12.84 -3.47
C LEU A 107 -8.70 -13.46 -4.19
N LEU A 108 -9.17 -12.90 -5.30
CA LEU A 108 -10.23 -13.55 -6.10
C LEU A 108 -9.82 -14.93 -6.62
N ILE A 109 -8.54 -15.11 -6.97
CA ILE A 109 -7.97 -16.41 -7.35
C ILE A 109 -7.75 -17.28 -6.11
N ALA A 110 -7.10 -16.72 -5.10
CA ALA A 110 -6.60 -17.48 -3.96
C ALA A 110 -7.73 -18.04 -3.08
N THR A 111 -8.84 -17.30 -2.92
CA THR A 111 -9.99 -17.77 -2.14
C THR A 111 -10.79 -18.91 -2.79
N GLU A 112 -10.41 -19.35 -3.99
CA GLU A 112 -10.90 -20.63 -4.54
C GLU A 112 -10.33 -21.84 -3.78
N VAL A 113 -9.26 -21.64 -3.00
CA VAL A 113 -8.67 -22.63 -2.09
C VAL A 113 -9.26 -22.43 -0.69
N PRO A 114 -10.00 -23.40 -0.11
CA PRO A 114 -10.67 -23.25 1.19
C PRO A 114 -9.74 -22.87 2.34
N GLU A 115 -8.51 -23.39 2.36
CA GLU A 115 -7.50 -23.10 3.38
C GLU A 115 -7.12 -21.61 3.38
N VAL A 116 -7.07 -20.99 2.20
CA VAL A 116 -6.81 -19.54 2.08
C VAL A 116 -7.96 -18.75 2.68
N GLU A 117 -9.21 -19.14 2.45
CA GLU A 117 -10.36 -18.47 3.04
C GLU A 117 -10.31 -18.49 4.57
N LEU A 118 -9.93 -19.63 5.17
CA LEU A 118 -9.75 -19.76 6.63
C LEU A 118 -8.62 -18.86 7.15
N ILE A 119 -7.49 -18.77 6.45
CA ILE A 119 -6.39 -17.85 6.81
C ILE A 119 -6.87 -16.40 6.78
N MET A 120 -7.64 -16.02 5.77
CA MET A 120 -8.14 -14.65 5.60
C MET A 120 -9.17 -14.25 6.67
N GLN A 121 -9.89 -15.21 7.28
CA GLN A 121 -10.75 -14.95 8.43
C GLN A 121 -9.97 -14.50 9.68
N GLY A 122 -8.65 -14.76 9.73
CA GLY A 122 -7.77 -14.32 10.80
C GLY A 122 -7.38 -12.84 10.74
N LEU A 123 -7.67 -12.14 9.63
CA LEU A 123 -7.41 -10.70 9.54
C LEU A 123 -8.38 -9.90 10.42
N ASP A 124 -7.86 -8.91 11.13
CA ASP A 124 -8.68 -7.97 11.90
C ASP A 124 -9.65 -7.23 10.96
N ALA A 125 -10.93 -7.24 11.32
CA ALA A 125 -12.03 -6.64 10.56
C ALA A 125 -11.78 -5.17 10.17
N LYS A 126 -11.02 -4.41 10.97
CA LYS A 126 -10.72 -3.00 10.66
C LYS A 126 -9.82 -2.81 9.43
N PHE A 127 -9.02 -3.83 9.09
CA PHE A 127 -8.09 -3.83 7.96
C PHE A 127 -8.71 -4.39 6.69
N ILE A 128 -9.97 -4.84 6.73
CA ILE A 128 -10.66 -5.38 5.57
C ILE A 128 -11.89 -4.55 5.22
N SER A 129 -12.19 -4.47 3.94
CA SER A 129 -13.42 -3.91 3.41
C SER A 129 -13.78 -4.61 2.12
N ARG A 130 -14.99 -4.39 1.59
CA ARG A 130 -15.37 -4.87 0.26
C ARG A 130 -15.70 -3.68 -0.62
N ALA A 131 -15.22 -3.71 -1.86
CA ALA A 131 -15.48 -2.67 -2.85
C ALA A 131 -15.63 -3.30 -4.24
N PRO A 132 -16.38 -2.65 -5.16
CA PRO A 132 -16.39 -3.06 -6.55
C PRO A 132 -14.96 -2.96 -7.11
N ILE A 133 -14.57 -3.95 -7.91
CA ILE A 133 -13.24 -4.02 -8.50
C ILE A 133 -13.31 -3.75 -10.01
N SER A 134 -12.38 -2.94 -10.50
CA SER A 134 -12.16 -2.72 -11.93
C SER A 134 -10.68 -2.58 -12.22
N THR A 135 -10.26 -3.00 -13.41
CA THR A 135 -8.89 -2.80 -13.93
C THR A 135 -8.96 -1.99 -15.21
N ASN A 136 -8.16 -0.95 -15.34
CA ASN A 136 -8.17 -0.07 -16.52
C ASN A 136 -9.60 0.39 -16.92
N GLY A 137 -10.45 0.68 -15.92
CA GLY A 137 -11.85 1.07 -16.11
C GLY A 137 -12.83 -0.08 -16.44
N ASN A 138 -12.36 -1.30 -16.69
CA ASN A 138 -13.18 -2.47 -16.94
C ASN A 138 -13.57 -3.16 -15.62
N PRO A 139 -14.87 -3.28 -15.28
CA PRO A 139 -15.28 -3.97 -14.06
C PRO A 139 -15.02 -5.47 -14.19
N VAL A 140 -14.58 -6.10 -13.10
CA VAL A 140 -14.44 -7.55 -13.02
C VAL A 140 -15.83 -8.17 -12.81
N ARG A 141 -16.18 -9.22 -13.56
CA ARG A 141 -17.53 -9.80 -13.53
C ARG A 141 -17.57 -11.30 -13.24
N LYS A 142 -18.63 -11.74 -12.56
CA LYS A 142 -18.96 -13.15 -12.31
C LYS A 142 -20.44 -13.42 -12.57
N TYR A 143 -20.78 -14.65 -12.97
CA TYR A 143 -22.17 -15.11 -13.06
C TYR A 143 -22.72 -15.39 -11.66
N VAL A 144 -23.81 -14.71 -11.34
CA VAL A 144 -24.61 -14.97 -10.14
C VAL A 144 -26.02 -15.31 -10.61
N ASN A 145 -26.44 -16.55 -10.39
CA ASN A 145 -27.74 -17.06 -10.87
C ASN A 145 -27.96 -16.86 -12.38
N GLY A 146 -26.92 -17.07 -13.19
CA GLY A 146 -26.96 -16.91 -14.64
C GLY A 146 -26.88 -15.46 -15.14
N VAL A 147 -26.76 -14.47 -14.24
CA VAL A 147 -26.61 -13.06 -14.60
C VAL A 147 -25.17 -12.61 -14.37
N LEU A 148 -24.55 -12.04 -15.40
CA LEU A 148 -23.20 -11.47 -15.30
C LEU A 148 -23.25 -10.19 -14.45
N THR A 149 -22.56 -10.20 -13.30
CA THR A 149 -22.66 -9.17 -12.28
C THR A 149 -21.27 -8.66 -11.89
N ASN A 150 -21.14 -7.38 -11.54
CA ASN A 150 -19.88 -6.82 -11.05
C ASN A 150 -19.48 -7.46 -9.71
N VAL A 151 -18.20 -7.77 -9.58
CA VAL A 151 -17.64 -8.41 -8.38
C VAL A 151 -17.27 -7.36 -7.33
N ASN A 152 -17.65 -7.63 -6.08
CA ASN A 152 -17.12 -6.93 -4.91
C ASN A 152 -16.00 -7.77 -4.29
N ALA A 153 -14.75 -7.31 -4.43
CA ALA A 153 -13.58 -8.01 -3.93
C ALA A 153 -13.18 -7.54 -2.52
N LEU A 154 -12.43 -8.39 -1.79
CA LEU A 154 -11.88 -8.07 -0.48
C LEU A 154 -10.71 -7.09 -0.66
N VAL A 155 -10.82 -5.90 -0.09
CA VAL A 155 -9.75 -4.90 -0.02
C VAL A 155 -9.07 -5.05 1.33
N VAL A 156 -7.82 -5.51 1.31
CA VAL A 156 -6.96 -5.55 2.49
C VAL A 156 -6.19 -4.23 2.56
N LYS A 157 -6.26 -3.57 3.71
CA LYS A 157 -5.68 -2.25 3.96
C LYS A 157 -4.61 -2.34 5.03
N ASP A 158 -3.60 -1.49 4.93
CA ASP A 158 -2.59 -1.34 5.96
C ASP A 158 -3.08 -0.51 7.16
N ALA A 159 -2.18 -0.24 8.09
CA ALA A 159 -2.47 0.55 9.29
C ALA A 159 -2.61 2.07 9.05
N TRP A 160 -2.37 2.54 7.82
CA TRP A 160 -2.64 3.91 7.35
C TRP A 160 -3.88 3.98 6.45
N ASN A 161 -4.66 2.89 6.39
CA ASN A 161 -5.88 2.77 5.58
C ASN A 161 -5.61 2.87 4.07
N GLN A 162 -4.40 2.53 3.62
CA GLN A 162 -4.05 2.38 2.20
C GLN A 162 -4.22 0.92 1.78
N PRO A 163 -4.66 0.64 0.54
CA PRO A 163 -4.69 -0.72 0.02
C PRO A 163 -3.30 -1.37 0.01
N MET A 164 -3.22 -2.63 0.44
CA MET A 164 -2.02 -3.46 0.27
C MET A 164 -1.74 -3.69 -1.22
N ARG A 165 -0.46 -3.88 -1.57
CA ARG A 165 -0.01 -4.11 -2.95
C ARG A 165 0.63 -5.49 -3.09
N PHE A 166 0.53 -6.06 -4.29
CA PHE A 166 1.06 -7.38 -4.63
C PHE A 166 1.90 -7.30 -5.90
N VAL A 167 3.11 -7.87 -5.86
CA VAL A 167 4.02 -7.90 -6.99
C VAL A 167 4.18 -9.33 -7.48
N HIS A 168 3.66 -9.58 -8.67
CA HIS A 168 3.84 -10.86 -9.37
C HIS A 168 5.23 -10.91 -10.04
N PRO A 169 5.96 -12.05 -10.01
CA PRO A 169 7.29 -12.17 -10.59
C PRO A 169 7.39 -11.85 -12.08
N ILE A 170 6.36 -12.15 -12.87
CA ILE A 170 6.32 -11.78 -14.30
C ILE A 170 6.22 -10.27 -14.52
N TRP A 171 5.71 -9.52 -13.53
CA TRP A 171 5.45 -8.08 -13.59
C TRP A 171 6.39 -7.28 -12.70
N GLN A 172 7.48 -7.88 -12.23
CA GLN A 172 8.44 -7.25 -11.31
C GLN A 172 9.31 -6.20 -12.02
N GLY A 173 10.02 -5.39 -11.24
CA GLY A 173 10.93 -4.37 -11.78
C GLY A 173 10.23 -3.07 -12.19
N GLY A 174 10.99 -2.19 -12.83
CA GLY A 174 10.53 -0.88 -13.28
C GLY A 174 10.11 -0.88 -14.75
N ALA A 175 9.01 -0.20 -15.06
CA ALA A 175 8.52 -0.01 -16.43
C ALA A 175 8.05 1.42 -16.65
N GLY A 176 8.44 1.99 -17.79
CA GLY A 176 8.20 3.39 -18.16
C GLY A 176 9.24 4.38 -17.65
N ASP A 177 8.98 5.65 -17.92
CA ASP A 177 9.88 6.75 -17.58
C ASP A 177 9.90 7.00 -16.07
N TYR A 178 11.04 7.45 -15.55
CA TYR A 178 11.23 7.76 -14.13
C TYR A 178 12.07 9.02 -13.93
N TRP A 179 11.86 9.72 -12.82
CA TRP A 179 12.62 10.90 -12.43
C TRP A 179 13.90 10.47 -11.69
N ASN A 180 15.06 10.90 -12.18
CA ASN A 180 16.37 10.53 -11.61
C ASN A 180 16.97 11.60 -10.66
N GLY A 181 16.18 12.60 -10.25
CA GLY A 181 16.65 13.74 -9.47
C GLY A 181 17.03 14.96 -10.32
N SER A 182 17.45 14.77 -11.58
CA SER A 182 17.87 15.85 -12.50
C SER A 182 16.91 16.03 -13.68
N GLY A 183 16.18 14.98 -14.04
CA GLY A 183 15.29 14.97 -15.21
C GLY A 183 14.48 13.68 -15.31
N MET A 184 13.48 13.69 -16.18
CA MET A 184 12.81 12.46 -16.62
C MET A 184 13.79 11.65 -17.47
N THR A 185 14.00 10.40 -17.08
CA THR A 185 14.84 9.43 -17.78
C THR A 185 13.95 8.34 -18.36
N GLY A 186 14.10 8.10 -19.67
CA GLY A 186 13.50 6.95 -20.35
C GLY A 186 14.52 5.83 -20.56
N GLY A 187 14.23 4.90 -21.49
CA GLY A 187 15.18 3.84 -21.91
C GLY A 187 14.96 2.47 -21.27
N ARG A 188 13.99 2.34 -20.35
CA ARG A 188 13.42 1.06 -19.94
C ARG A 188 12.48 0.52 -21.01
N PRO A 189 12.11 -0.78 -20.99
CA PRO A 189 10.89 -1.22 -21.64
C PRO A 189 9.80 -0.24 -21.24
N GLN A 190 9.28 0.49 -22.22
CA GLN A 190 8.42 1.62 -21.91
C GLN A 190 7.18 1.12 -21.16
N TYR A 191 6.76 -0.12 -21.43
CA TYR A 191 5.58 -0.76 -20.87
C TYR A 191 5.81 -2.25 -20.72
N LEU A 192 5.19 -2.85 -19.70
CA LEU A 192 4.97 -4.28 -19.69
C LEU A 192 3.76 -4.56 -20.58
N GLU A 193 3.88 -5.53 -21.46
CA GLU A 193 2.79 -5.94 -22.35
C GLU A 193 2.26 -7.29 -21.88
N PHE A 194 0.94 -7.37 -21.76
CA PHE A 194 0.23 -8.61 -21.51
C PHE A 194 -0.63 -8.94 -22.71
N ASP A 195 -0.55 -10.18 -23.19
CA ASP A 195 -1.48 -10.69 -24.20
C ASP A 195 -2.76 -11.16 -23.50
N VAL A 196 -3.84 -10.40 -23.71
CA VAL A 196 -5.15 -10.60 -23.09
C VAL A 196 -5.92 -11.76 -23.73
N ASN A 197 -5.49 -12.33 -24.86
CA ASN A 197 -6.30 -13.35 -25.52
C ASN A 197 -5.89 -14.77 -25.13
N GLY A 198 -6.83 -15.49 -24.50
CA GLY A 198 -6.70 -16.91 -24.14
C GLY A 198 -6.55 -17.89 -25.33
N ASN A 199 -6.35 -17.40 -26.55
CA ASN A 199 -6.02 -18.19 -27.75
C ASN A 199 -4.55 -18.01 -28.20
N GLY A 200 -3.73 -17.25 -27.46
CA GLY A 200 -2.33 -16.98 -27.81
C GLY A 200 -2.12 -15.97 -28.94
N SER A 201 -3.11 -15.13 -29.25
CA SER A 201 -3.02 -14.10 -30.28
C SER A 201 -3.11 -12.69 -29.69
N ILE A 202 -2.04 -11.91 -29.80
CA ILE A 202 -1.96 -10.53 -29.30
C ILE A 202 -3.01 -9.64 -29.99
N SER A 203 -4.10 -9.24 -29.29
CA SER A 203 -5.04 -8.25 -29.86
C SER A 203 -5.35 -7.03 -29.00
N ALA A 204 -4.79 -6.93 -27.79
CA ALA A 204 -4.79 -5.69 -27.02
C ALA A 204 -3.59 -5.71 -26.06
N GLN A 205 -2.55 -4.93 -26.38
CA GLN A 205 -1.45 -4.68 -25.45
C GLN A 205 -1.98 -3.69 -24.39
N GLU A 206 -2.32 -4.20 -23.20
CA GLU A 206 -2.42 -3.29 -22.06
C GLU A 206 -1.03 -2.75 -21.78
N ARG A 207 -0.88 -1.43 -21.88
CA ARG A 207 0.38 -0.76 -21.59
C ARG A 207 0.37 -0.29 -20.15
N ILE A 208 1.42 -0.68 -19.47
CA ILE A 208 1.55 -0.67 -18.02
C ILE A 208 2.71 0.23 -17.62
N ARG A 209 2.52 1.12 -16.63
CA ARG A 209 3.60 1.85 -15.99
C ARG A 209 3.80 1.37 -14.55
N ARG A 210 5.04 1.03 -14.22
CA ARG A 210 5.52 0.64 -12.88
C ARG A 210 6.76 1.46 -12.57
N SER A 211 6.58 2.76 -12.33
CA SER A 211 7.69 3.68 -12.14
C SER A 211 7.77 4.20 -10.72
N PHE A 212 8.98 4.30 -10.19
CA PHE A 212 9.31 4.89 -8.89
C PHE A 212 8.83 6.34 -8.79
N ARG A 213 9.03 7.14 -9.85
CA ARG A 213 8.62 8.56 -9.92
C ARG A 213 8.37 8.93 -11.38
N PRO A 214 7.22 8.57 -11.98
CA PRO A 214 6.97 8.82 -13.41
C PRO A 214 6.65 10.28 -13.75
N PHE A 215 6.56 11.14 -12.74
CA PHE A 215 6.17 12.53 -12.91
C PHE A 215 7.31 13.46 -12.53
N ASN A 216 7.55 14.48 -13.35
CA ASN A 216 8.49 15.52 -13.03
C ASN A 216 7.92 16.36 -11.86
N PRO A 217 8.56 16.37 -10.67
CA PRO A 217 8.08 17.12 -9.50
C PRO A 217 8.04 18.64 -9.74
N THR A 218 8.78 19.15 -10.74
CA THR A 218 8.82 20.58 -11.08
C THR A 218 7.76 21.01 -12.10
N SER A 219 6.99 20.08 -12.65
CA SER A 219 5.97 20.41 -13.65
C SER A 219 4.77 21.10 -12.98
N PRO A 220 4.26 22.23 -13.53
CA PRO A 220 3.03 22.86 -13.06
C PRO A 220 1.85 21.90 -13.26
N GLY A 221 1.47 21.17 -12.20
CA GLY A 221 0.45 20.11 -12.24
C GLY A 221 0.87 18.81 -11.55
N ALA A 222 2.15 18.61 -11.27
CA ALA A 222 2.66 17.48 -10.48
C ALA A 222 2.50 17.74 -8.97
N ILE A 223 1.28 18.11 -8.54
CA ILE A 223 1.03 18.55 -7.15
C ILE A 223 1.37 17.43 -6.14
N TYR A 224 1.37 16.16 -6.58
CA TYR A 224 1.92 15.02 -5.83
C TYR A 224 2.54 14.01 -6.81
N PRO A 225 3.88 13.97 -7.00
CA PRO A 225 4.54 13.00 -7.88
C PRO A 225 4.60 11.63 -7.21
N ILE A 226 3.43 11.04 -6.96
CA ILE A 226 3.30 9.70 -6.39
C ILE A 226 3.87 8.70 -7.38
N GLY A 227 4.72 7.79 -6.92
CA GLY A 227 5.17 6.64 -7.70
C GLY A 227 3.99 5.77 -8.15
N ASP A 228 4.12 5.10 -9.29
CA ASP A 228 3.12 4.08 -9.65
C ASP A 228 3.28 2.83 -8.78
N ALA A 229 4.53 2.46 -8.47
CA ALA A 229 4.91 1.23 -7.79
C ALA A 229 6.29 1.35 -7.12
N ASP A 230 6.67 0.36 -6.31
CA ASP A 230 7.99 0.27 -5.70
C ASP A 230 9.08 -0.22 -6.66
N GLU A 231 8.72 -0.79 -7.81
CA GLU A 231 9.60 -1.43 -8.80
C GLU A 231 10.41 -2.63 -8.29
N GLY A 232 10.04 -3.23 -7.16
CA GLY A 232 10.87 -4.29 -6.59
C GLY A 232 10.95 -5.55 -7.46
N LEU A 233 12.07 -6.26 -7.31
CA LEU A 233 12.34 -7.56 -7.90
C LEU A 233 11.99 -8.64 -6.87
N CYS A 234 11.13 -9.57 -7.26
CA CYS A 234 10.63 -10.67 -6.46
C CYS A 234 11.79 -11.55 -5.95
N PRO A 235 12.05 -11.60 -4.63
CA PRO A 235 13.17 -12.36 -4.08
C PRO A 235 13.03 -13.86 -4.35
N GLY A 236 13.94 -14.42 -5.17
CA GLY A 236 13.89 -15.82 -5.54
C GLY A 236 12.69 -16.18 -6.43
N ASN A 237 12.21 -15.24 -7.24
CA ASN A 237 11.05 -15.42 -8.11
C ASN A 237 9.74 -15.74 -7.35
N ARG A 238 9.69 -15.46 -6.04
CA ARG A 238 8.48 -15.58 -5.22
C ARG A 238 7.76 -14.22 -5.19
N PRO A 239 6.46 -14.17 -5.49
CA PRO A 239 5.66 -12.96 -5.31
C PRO A 239 5.77 -12.40 -3.88
N TYR A 240 5.55 -11.11 -3.73
CA TYR A 240 5.54 -10.47 -2.41
C TYR A 240 4.44 -9.43 -2.28
N PHE A 241 4.10 -9.13 -1.02
CA PHE A 241 3.18 -8.06 -0.65
C PHE A 241 3.94 -6.92 0.02
N TYR A 242 3.44 -5.70 -0.14
CA TYR A 242 3.97 -4.53 0.57
C TYR A 242 2.90 -3.47 0.79
N SER A 243 3.21 -2.53 1.67
CA SER A 243 2.43 -1.31 1.88
C SER A 243 3.28 -0.11 1.48
N ALA A 244 2.63 0.91 0.92
CA ALA A 244 3.24 2.19 0.57
C ALA A 244 3.51 3.09 1.79
N GLY A 245 3.33 2.56 3.00
CA GLY A 245 3.74 3.24 4.23
C GLY A 245 2.92 4.46 4.61
N PRO A 246 3.48 5.31 5.51
CA PRO A 246 2.83 6.51 6.03
C PRO A 246 2.44 7.56 5.00
N ASP A 247 3.23 7.75 3.95
CA ASP A 247 2.98 8.78 2.93
C ASP A 247 2.05 8.29 1.81
N GLY A 248 1.82 6.97 1.72
CA GLY A 248 0.97 6.34 0.71
C GLY A 248 1.60 6.32 -0.68
N ASP A 249 2.89 6.64 -0.79
CA ASP A 249 3.63 6.73 -2.02
C ASP A 249 4.55 5.52 -2.19
N PRO A 250 4.24 4.56 -3.08
CA PRO A 250 5.08 3.37 -3.26
C PRO A 250 6.47 3.72 -3.80
N GLY A 251 6.62 4.92 -4.37
CA GLY A 251 7.88 5.52 -4.79
C GLY A 251 8.69 6.16 -3.66
N THR A 252 8.25 6.10 -2.40
CA THR A 252 9.06 6.43 -1.22
C THR A 252 9.51 5.12 -0.56
N ARG A 253 10.43 4.39 -1.20
CA ARG A 253 10.83 3.04 -0.74
C ARG A 253 11.40 2.97 0.68
N SER A 254 11.82 4.11 1.24
CA SER A 254 12.40 4.21 2.58
C SER A 254 11.37 4.06 3.70
N ASP A 255 10.08 4.32 3.46
CA ASP A 255 9.00 4.14 4.43
C ASP A 255 7.96 3.07 4.03
N ASN A 256 8.08 2.49 2.84
CA ASN A 256 7.39 1.26 2.46
C ASN A 256 7.61 0.14 3.50
N VAL A 257 6.58 -0.67 3.73
CA VAL A 257 6.61 -1.77 4.70
C VAL A 257 6.68 -3.12 3.99
N TYR A 258 7.67 -3.94 4.37
CA TYR A 258 7.93 -5.28 3.84
C TYR A 258 8.13 -6.30 4.98
N THR A 259 7.84 -7.58 4.73
CA THR A 259 8.38 -8.70 5.54
C THR A 259 9.78 -9.08 5.08
N LYS A 260 10.02 -9.04 3.75
CA LYS A 260 11.33 -9.21 3.12
C LYS A 260 11.50 -8.12 2.05
N LYS A 261 12.41 -7.16 2.29
CA LYS A 261 12.65 -6.05 1.34
C LYS A 261 13.17 -6.62 0.00
N PRO A 262 12.55 -6.27 -1.14
CA PRO A 262 13.01 -6.72 -2.46
C PRO A 262 14.31 -6.00 -2.85
N GLU A 263 14.96 -6.52 -3.90
CA GLU A 263 15.97 -5.75 -4.61
C GLU A 263 15.29 -4.79 -5.60
N PHE A 264 15.98 -3.75 -6.04
CA PHE A 264 15.45 -2.79 -7.00
C PHE A 264 16.33 -2.72 -8.25
N PRO A 265 15.77 -2.32 -9.40
CA PRO A 265 16.53 -2.11 -10.63
C PRO A 265 17.73 -1.19 -10.40
N THR A 266 18.87 -1.50 -11.03
CA THR A 266 20.15 -0.83 -10.78
C THR A 266 20.05 0.69 -10.98
N GLU A 267 19.25 1.09 -11.95
CA GLU A 267 19.05 2.47 -12.38
C GLU A 267 18.20 3.32 -11.42
N THR A 268 17.42 2.71 -10.52
CA THR A 268 16.63 3.43 -9.48
C THR A 268 16.99 3.04 -8.05
N LYS A 269 17.80 2.01 -7.84
CA LYS A 269 18.20 1.54 -6.50
C LYS A 269 18.86 2.64 -5.66
N GLY A 270 19.55 3.59 -6.28
CA GLY A 270 20.22 4.71 -5.60
C GLY A 270 19.39 5.98 -5.43
N LEU A 271 18.10 5.96 -5.80
CA LEU A 271 17.21 7.14 -5.76
C LEU A 271 16.30 7.18 -4.52
N GLU A 272 16.49 6.25 -3.58
CA GLU A 272 15.74 6.18 -2.30
C GLU A 272 15.99 7.38 -1.38
#